data_AF-A0A7X3PWY9-F1
#
_entry.id   AF-A0A7X3PWY9-F1
#
_cell.length_a   1.000
_cell.length_b   1.000
_cell.length_c   1.000
_cell.angle_alpha   90.00
_cell.angle_beta   90.00
_cell.angle_gamma   90.00
#
_symmetry.space_group_name_H-M   'P 1'
#
loop_
_entity.id
_entity.type
_entity.pdbx_description
1 polymer ?
#
loop_
_entity_poly.entity_id
_entity_poly.type
_entity_poly.pdbx_seq_one_letter_code
_entity_poly.pdbx_strand_id
1 'polypeptide(L)'
;MNAPTERHLTAHGGENTMERVFIYWDNSNIFLEAQRLAEERNEGPASRYRIRINFDDLLRLAHANRPVERAFAAGFVPPEMRHLWNRMESNGIQV
;
A
#
# COMPACT_ATOMS: atom_id res chain seq x y z
N MET A 1 11.59 -53.16 -8.38
CA MET A 1 11.32 -52.25 -7.24
C MET A 1 12.36 -51.15 -7.31
N ASN A 2 11.98 -49.97 -7.80
CA ASN A 2 12.89 -48.82 -7.88
C ASN A 2 12.83 -48.07 -6.55
N ALA A 3 13.97 -47.99 -5.86
CA ALA A 3 14.14 -47.06 -4.75
C ALA A 3 14.10 -45.62 -5.31
N PRO A 4 13.41 -44.66 -4.66
CA PRO A 4 13.47 -43.28 -5.08
C PRO A 4 14.79 -42.67 -4.64
N THR A 5 15.54 -42.17 -5.64
CA THR A 5 16.76 -41.40 -5.56
C THR A 5 16.63 -40.21 -4.60
N GLU A 6 17.56 -40.11 -3.65
CA GLU A 6 17.77 -38.95 -2.79
C GLU A 6 17.94 -37.69 -3.66
N ARG A 7 16.99 -36.76 -3.59
CA ARG A 7 17.22 -35.38 -4.05
C ARG A 7 17.88 -34.63 -2.91
N HIS A 8 19.19 -34.48 -3.08
CA HIS A 8 20.07 -33.56 -2.37
C HIS A 8 19.42 -32.16 -2.34
N LEU A 9 18.79 -31.79 -1.21
CA LEU A 9 18.41 -30.41 -0.94
C LEU A 9 19.71 -29.68 -0.59
N THR A 10 20.35 -29.07 -1.58
CA THR A 10 21.44 -28.13 -1.32
C THR A 10 20.87 -26.97 -0.52
N ALA A 11 21.23 -26.89 0.76
CA ALA A 11 21.08 -25.69 1.56
C ALA A 11 21.93 -24.59 0.91
N HIS A 12 21.30 -23.78 0.05
CA HIS A 12 21.87 -22.50 -0.32
C HIS A 12 21.67 -21.56 0.85
N GLY A 13 22.72 -21.36 1.63
CA GLY A 13 22.85 -20.28 2.61
C GLY A 13 22.93 -18.90 1.94
N GLY A 14 21.95 -18.58 1.10
CA GLY A 14 21.68 -17.19 0.74
C GLY A 14 20.91 -16.57 1.87
N GLU A 15 21.36 -15.42 2.38
CA GLU A 15 20.48 -14.56 3.16
C GLU A 15 19.16 -14.44 2.39
N ASN A 16 18.04 -14.82 3.01
CA ASN A 16 16.72 -14.57 2.47
C ASN A 16 16.47 -13.06 2.59
N THR A 17 17.16 -12.27 1.76
CA THR A 17 17.02 -10.82 1.72
C THR A 17 15.62 -10.57 1.22
N MET A 18 14.71 -10.27 2.14
CA MET A 18 13.37 -9.83 1.81
C MET A 18 13.47 -8.70 0.78
N GLU A 19 12.95 -8.96 -0.42
CA GLU A 19 13.01 -7.99 -1.51
C GLU A 19 12.37 -6.68 -1.06
N ARG A 20 13.15 -5.60 -1.09
CA ARG A 20 12.69 -4.28 -0.66
C ARG A 20 11.79 -3.68 -1.72
N VAL A 21 10.86 -2.83 -1.30
CA VAL A 21 9.90 -2.17 -2.20
C VAL A 21 10.05 -0.66 -2.21
N PHE A 22 9.83 -0.09 -3.38
CA PHE A 22 9.60 1.33 -3.56
C PHE A 22 8.10 1.54 -3.79
N ILE A 23 7.51 2.47 -3.06
CA ILE A 23 6.07 2.74 -3.12
C ILE A 23 5.86 4.14 -3.68
N TYR A 24 5.08 4.24 -4.75
CA TYR A 24 4.63 5.50 -5.31
C TYR A 24 3.12 5.39 -5.47
N TRP A 25 2.36 6.26 -4.83
CA TRP A 25 0.91 6.29 -5.03
C TRP A 25 0.40 7.71 -5.25
N ASP A 26 -0.68 7.80 -6.02
CA ASP A 26 -1.45 9.02 -6.24
C ASP A 26 -2.70 8.97 -5.37
N ASN A 27 -2.67 9.71 -4.27
CA ASN A 27 -3.76 9.78 -3.31
C ASN A 27 -5.03 10.39 -3.91
N SER A 28 -4.88 11.35 -4.83
CA SER A 28 -6.03 11.96 -5.51
C SER A 28 -6.74 10.94 -6.41
N ASN A 29 -5.96 10.14 -7.14
CA ASN A 29 -6.52 9.10 -8.01
C ASN A 29 -7.26 8.02 -7.21
N ILE A 30 -6.66 7.52 -6.12
CA ILE A 30 -7.29 6.53 -5.23
C ILE A 30 -8.59 7.08 -4.63
N PHE A 31 -8.57 8.33 -4.16
CA PHE A 31 -9.75 8.94 -3.53
C PHE A 31 -10.90 9.18 -4.51
N LEU A 32 -10.62 9.76 -5.67
CA LEU A 32 -11.64 10.03 -6.69
C LEU A 32 -12.25 8.72 -7.23
N GLU A 33 -11.43 7.69 -7.42
CA GLU A 33 -11.93 6.39 -7.88
C GLU A 33 -12.76 5.67 -6.82
N ALA A 34 -12.38 5.77 -5.54
CA ALA A 34 -13.20 5.26 -4.45
C ALA A 34 -14.56 5.98 -4.36
N GLN A 35 -14.60 7.30 -4.59
CA GLN A 35 -15.85 8.06 -4.69
C GLN A 35 -16.73 7.57 -5.84
N ARG A 36 -16.15 7.42 -7.04
CA ARG A 36 -16.84 6.93 -8.24
C ARG A 36 -17.45 5.55 -8.00
N LEU A 37 -16.66 4.60 -7.50
CA LEU A 37 -17.12 3.23 -7.23
C LEU A 37 -18.24 3.18 -6.18
N ALA A 38 -18.21 4.04 -5.16
CA ALA A 38 -19.25 4.11 -4.15
C ALA A 38 -20.60 4.62 -4.70
N GLU A 39 -20.57 5.54 -5.68
CA GLU A 39 -21.76 5.96 -6.42
C GLU A 39 -22.27 4.84 -7.32
N GLU A 40 -21.39 4.22 -8.09
CA GLU A 40 -21.73 3.16 -9.05
C GLU A 40 -22.34 1.93 -8.39
N ARG A 41 -21.87 1.58 -7.20
CA ARG A 41 -22.39 0.46 -6.41
C ARG A 41 -23.67 0.79 -5.63
N ASN A 42 -24.13 2.04 -5.69
CA ASN A 42 -25.31 2.52 -4.98
C ASN A 42 -25.27 2.18 -3.47
N GLU A 43 -24.13 2.43 -2.82
CA GLU A 43 -23.84 2.19 -1.38
C GLU A 43 -24.63 3.15 -0.44
N GLY A 44 -25.81 3.58 -0.88
CA GLY A 44 -26.71 4.50 -0.18
C GLY A 44 -26.58 5.97 -0.61
N PRO A 45 -27.48 6.83 -0.09
CA PRO A 45 -27.51 8.25 -0.44
C PRO A 45 -26.20 8.96 -0.07
N ALA A 46 -25.68 9.75 -1.01
CA ALA A 46 -24.46 10.54 -0.82
C ALA A 46 -23.22 9.69 -0.48
N SER A 47 -23.16 8.43 -0.94
CA SER A 47 -22.06 7.48 -0.67
C SER A 47 -20.68 8.04 -1.01
N ARG A 48 -20.54 8.78 -2.11
CA ARG A 48 -19.28 9.47 -2.51
C ARG A 48 -18.64 10.27 -1.37
N TYR A 49 -19.47 10.97 -0.58
CA TYR A 49 -19.00 11.94 0.42
C TYR A 49 -18.64 11.26 1.74
N ARG A 50 -18.99 9.97 1.88
CA ARG A 50 -18.74 9.16 3.08
C ARG A 50 -17.43 8.39 3.00
N ILE A 51 -16.73 8.44 1.87
CA ILE A 51 -15.46 7.75 1.66
C ILE A 51 -14.40 8.29 2.63
N ARG A 52 -13.74 7.35 3.29
CA ARG A 52 -12.58 7.57 4.16
C ARG A 52 -11.52 6.55 3.78
N ILE A 53 -10.29 7.00 3.61
CA ILE A 53 -9.13 6.16 3.35
C ILE A 53 -8.30 6.11 4.64
N ASN A 54 -7.97 4.90 5.11
CA ASN A 54 -7.00 4.74 6.18
C ASN A 54 -5.60 4.57 5.57
N PHE A 55 -4.73 5.56 5.76
CA PHE A 55 -3.40 5.56 5.17
C PHE A 55 -2.45 4.50 5.72
N ASP A 56 -2.58 4.15 7.00
CA ASP A 56 -1.75 3.12 7.61
C ASP A 56 -2.09 1.74 7.01
N ASP A 57 -3.39 1.48 6.79
CA ASP A 57 -3.83 0.26 6.13
C ASP A 57 -3.45 0.23 4.64
N LEU A 58 -3.52 1.37 3.95
CA LEU A 58 -3.08 1.48 2.56
C LEU A 58 -1.58 1.20 2.43
N LEU A 59 -0.76 1.79 3.31
CA LEU A 59 0.68 1.53 3.36
C LEU A 59 0.94 0.04 3.63
N ARG A 60 0.27 -0.52 4.65
CA ARG A 60 0.36 -1.95 5.01
C ARG A 60 0.05 -2.86 3.84
N LEU A 61 -1.02 -2.55 3.10
CA LEU A 61 -1.40 -3.28 1.88
C LEU A 61 -0.34 -3.16 0.79
N ALA A 62 0.19 -1.97 0.55
CA ALA A 62 1.17 -1.72 -0.49
C ALA A 62 2.50 -2.45 -0.25
N HIS A 63 3.04 -2.39 0.98
CA HIS A 63 4.31 -3.04 1.28
C HIS A 63 4.17 -4.56 1.44
N ALA A 64 3.01 -5.07 1.87
CA ALA A 64 2.72 -6.50 1.96
C ALA A 64 3.81 -7.30 2.71
N ASN A 65 4.20 -6.80 3.89
CA ASN A 65 5.29 -7.31 4.75
C ASN A 65 6.71 -7.23 4.17
N ARG A 66 6.90 -6.64 2.98
CA ARG A 66 8.24 -6.35 2.45
C ARG A 66 8.81 -5.09 3.11
N PRO A 67 10.14 -5.02 3.34
CA PRO A 67 10.78 -3.80 3.81
C PRO A 67 10.59 -2.68 2.77
N VAL A 68 10.18 -1.50 3.23
CA VAL A 68 10.04 -0.32 2.36
C VAL A 68 11.40 0.38 2.27
N GLU A 69 11.93 0.51 1.07
CA GLU A 69 13.15 1.28 0.80
C GLU A 69 12.84 2.78 0.76
N ARG A 70 11.80 3.17 0.01
CA ARG A 70 11.26 4.54 -0.05
C ARG A 70 9.77 4.50 -0.37
N ALA A 71 9.04 5.48 0.15
CA ALA A 71 7.63 5.70 -0.17
C ALA A 71 7.39 7.16 -0.53
N PHE A 72 6.59 7.41 -1.57
CA PHE A 72 6.16 8.72 -2.01
C PHE A 72 4.65 8.74 -2.27
N ALA A 73 3.98 9.75 -1.74
CA ALA A 73 2.56 9.99 -1.92
C ALA A 73 2.34 11.32 -2.63
N ALA A 74 1.74 11.29 -3.82
CA ALA A 74 1.33 12.49 -4.53
C ALA A 74 -0.16 12.78 -4.28
N GLY A 75 -0.56 14.05 -4.30
CA GLY A 75 -1.98 14.40 -4.29
C GLY A 75 -2.25 15.87 -3.99
N PHE A 76 -3.52 16.24 -4.02
CA PHE A 76 -3.93 17.58 -3.63
C PHE A 76 -3.92 17.71 -2.10
N VAL A 77 -3.20 18.72 -1.59
CA VAL A 77 -3.05 18.98 -0.16
C VAL A 77 -3.67 20.34 0.18
N PRO A 78 -4.98 20.41 0.47
CA PRO A 78 -5.57 21.61 1.03
C PRO A 78 -4.90 21.97 2.36
N PRO A 79 -4.66 23.26 2.67
CA PRO A 79 -4.07 23.68 3.94
C PRO A 79 -4.78 23.09 5.17
N GLU A 80 -6.11 23.02 5.15
CA GLU A 80 -6.94 22.45 6.20
C GLU A 80 -6.73 20.94 6.40
N MET A 81 -6.24 20.23 5.37
CA MET A 81 -5.96 18.80 5.39
C MET A 81 -4.47 18.48 5.62
N ARG A 82 -3.61 19.48 5.83
CA ARG A 82 -2.15 19.29 6.02
C ARG A 82 -1.82 18.29 7.13
N HIS A 83 -2.61 18.26 8.21
CA HIS A 83 -2.43 17.34 9.33
C HIS A 83 -2.46 15.85 8.92
N LEU A 84 -3.18 15.49 7.85
CA LEU A 84 -3.21 14.12 7.32
C LEU A 84 -1.88 13.75 6.65
N TRP A 85 -1.29 14.70 5.93
CA TRP A 85 -0.01 14.52 5.25
C TRP A 85 1.15 14.49 6.24
N ASN A 86 1.10 15.31 7.29
CA ASN A 86 2.06 15.24 8.40
C ASN A 86 2.08 13.84 9.05
N ARG A 87 0.95 13.14 9.12
CA ARG A 87 0.89 11.75 9.60
C ARG A 87 1.63 10.79 8.66
N MET A 88 1.49 10.96 7.34
CA MET A 88 2.26 10.17 6.37
C MET A 88 3.77 10.42 6.49
N GLU A 89 4.17 11.70 6.61
CA GLU A 89 5.57 12.09 6.84
C GLU A 89 6.14 11.41 8.10
N SER A 90 5.36 11.37 9.19
CA SER A 90 5.76 10.70 10.44
C SER A 90 5.97 9.19 10.30
N ASN A 91 5.36 8.57 9.27
CA ASN A 91 5.52 7.17 8.92
C ASN A 91 6.64 6.93 7.88
N GLY A 92 7.46 7.95 7.58
CA GLY A 92 8.57 7.85 6.63
C GLY A 92 8.15 7.93 5.15
N ILE A 93 6.92 8.36 4.86
CA ILE A 93 6.44 8.60 3.49
C ILE A 93 6.78 10.04 3.11
N GLN A 94 7.38 10.23 1.93
CA GLN A 94 7.58 11.55 1.35
C GLN A 94 6.28 12.01 0.68
N VAL A 95 5.93 13.28 0.84
CA VAL A 95 4.67 13.87 0.38
C VAL A 95 4.87 15.16 -0.39
#